data_AF-A2SNQ1-F1
#
_entry.id   AF-A2SNQ1-F1
#
_cell.length_a   1.000
_cell.length_b   1.000
_cell.length_c   1.000
_cell.angle_alpha   90.00
_cell.angle_beta   90.00
_cell.angle_gamma   90.00
#
_symmetry.space_group_name_H-M   'P 1'
#
loop_
_entity.id
_entity.type
_entity.pdbx_description
1 polymer ?
#
loop_
_entity_poly.entity_id
_entity_poly.type
_entity_poly.pdbx_seq_one_letter_code
_entity_poly.pdbx_strand_id
1 'polypeptide(L)'
;MKHFKPIRRGVRLDSQDGFVAAYLLFAIALFSLVAWAASQMIDANSQLRWISTTADSIYEQAQLTRKVVIDCGTTYPAGVNGDAQSLSYYKKYPGGNASLSSIQCPGAPAGQQSLLSGRDGVFLGKLSPDFTAWSYSNNSAGITISLRATSSRGVEALARVSRRIGSTESILSGDQLTFIVAAP
;
A
#
# COMPACT_ATOMS: atom_id res chain seq x y z
N MET A 1 -4.37 60.34 -66.00
CA MET A 1 -4.56 58.92 -65.65
C MET A 1 -3.20 58.26 -65.49
N LYS A 2 -2.78 57.94 -64.25
CA LYS A 2 -1.48 57.32 -63.95
C LYS A 2 -1.69 55.81 -63.76
N HIS A 3 -1.11 55.01 -64.66
CA HIS A 3 -1.15 53.55 -64.58
C HIS A 3 -0.29 53.04 -63.42
N PHE A 4 -0.94 52.39 -62.45
CA PHE A 4 -0.26 51.63 -61.39
C PHE A 4 0.06 50.22 -61.92
N LYS A 5 1.34 49.85 -61.92
CA LYS A 5 1.82 48.51 -62.29
C LYS A 5 2.12 47.74 -60.99
N PRO A 6 1.45 46.61 -60.71
CA PRO A 6 1.71 45.85 -59.49
C PRO A 6 3.00 45.02 -59.63
N ILE A 7 3.94 45.22 -58.70
CA ILE A 7 5.12 44.37 -58.55
C ILE A 7 4.69 43.12 -57.77
N ARG A 8 4.43 42.01 -58.47
CA ARG A 8 4.33 40.69 -57.84
C ARG A 8 5.74 40.21 -57.49
N ARG A 9 6.14 40.32 -56.21
CA ARG A 9 7.28 39.59 -55.67
C ARG A 9 6.89 38.11 -55.54
N GLY A 10 7.32 37.30 -56.49
CA GLY A 10 7.34 35.84 -56.33
C GLY A 10 8.47 35.48 -55.37
N VAL A 11 8.12 34.87 -54.23
CA VAL A 11 9.09 34.19 -53.38
C VAL A 11 9.46 32.90 -54.13
N ARG A 12 10.62 32.90 -54.79
CA ARG A 12 11.26 31.66 -55.24
C ARG A 12 11.89 31.03 -54.01
N LEU A 13 11.30 29.95 -53.53
CA LEU A 13 11.97 29.01 -52.64
C LEU A 13 12.96 28.24 -53.51
N ASP A 14 14.24 28.57 -53.40
CA ASP A 14 15.30 27.79 -54.03
C ASP A 14 15.28 26.36 -53.46
N SER A 15 15.32 25.39 -54.37
CA SER A 15 15.20 23.96 -54.11
C SER A 15 16.46 23.37 -53.45
N GLN A 16 16.83 23.89 -52.28
CA GLN A 16 17.83 23.31 -51.36
C GLN A 16 17.34 23.23 -49.89
N ASP A 17 16.24 23.91 -49.54
CA ASP A 17 15.71 23.92 -48.16
C ASP A 17 14.85 22.68 -47.80
N GLY A 18 14.41 21.90 -48.79
CA GLY A 18 13.53 20.74 -48.57
C GLY A 18 14.21 19.57 -47.85
N PHE A 19 15.52 19.41 -48.02
CA PHE A 19 16.29 18.35 -47.35
C PHE A 19 16.44 18.65 -45.87
N VAL A 20 16.84 19.88 -45.50
CA VAL A 20 17.01 20.30 -44.10
C VAL A 20 15.70 20.21 -43.31
N ALA A 21 14.58 20.60 -43.92
CA ALA A 21 13.26 20.48 -43.31
C ALA A 21 12.90 19.01 -43.00
N ALA A 22 13.23 18.06 -43.89
CA ALA A 22 12.98 16.65 -43.67
C ALA A 22 13.81 16.08 -42.49
N TYR A 23 15.09 16.46 -42.35
CA TYR A 23 15.90 16.06 -41.19
C TYR A 23 15.39 16.65 -39.89
N LEU A 24 14.94 17.90 -39.90
CA LEU A 24 14.34 18.52 -38.70
C LEU A 24 13.06 17.80 -38.29
N LEU A 25 12.17 17.50 -39.23
CA LEU A 25 10.94 16.74 -38.94
C LEU A 25 11.24 15.32 -38.44
N PHE A 26 12.22 14.64 -39.05
CA PHE A 26 12.66 13.31 -38.62
C PHE A 26 13.26 13.35 -37.21
N ALA A 27 14.10 14.35 -36.90
CA ALA A 27 14.66 14.53 -35.57
C ALA A 27 13.56 14.78 -34.53
N ILE A 28 12.59 15.67 -34.81
CA ILE A 28 11.46 15.94 -33.91
C ILE A 28 10.62 14.67 -33.67
N ALA A 29 10.37 13.88 -34.72
CA ALA A 29 9.65 12.62 -34.61
C ALA A 29 10.39 11.61 -33.72
N LEU A 30 11.71 11.48 -33.89
CA LEU A 30 12.54 10.63 -33.03
C LEU A 30 12.54 11.11 -31.58
N PHE A 31 12.70 12.41 -31.34
CA PHE A 31 12.67 12.98 -29.99
C PHE A 31 11.33 12.73 -29.29
N SER A 32 10.22 12.84 -30.03
CA SER A 32 8.88 12.59 -29.50
C SER A 32 8.68 11.12 -29.11
N LEU A 33 9.19 10.18 -29.91
CA LEU A 33 9.12 8.75 -29.60
C LEU A 33 9.97 8.38 -28.38
N VAL A 34 11.18 8.92 -28.27
CA VAL A 34 12.05 8.72 -27.11
C VAL A 34 11.43 9.33 -25.85
N ALA A 35 10.85 10.53 -25.94
CA ALA A 35 10.17 11.17 -24.81
C ALA A 35 8.96 10.36 -24.33
N TRP A 36 8.15 9.82 -25.25
CA TRP A 36 7.02 8.94 -24.90
C TRP A 36 7.50 7.65 -24.22
N ALA A 37 8.52 6.99 -24.76
CA ALA A 37 9.09 5.79 -24.16
C ALA A 37 9.66 6.06 -22.77
N ALA A 38 10.38 7.17 -22.59
CA ALA A 38 10.90 7.59 -21.30
C ALA A 38 9.78 7.88 -20.29
N SER A 39 8.68 8.52 -20.71
CA SER A 39 7.53 8.79 -19.85
C SER A 39 6.93 7.50 -19.29
N GLN A 40 6.71 6.49 -20.15
CA GLN A 40 6.16 5.19 -19.72
C GLN A 40 7.07 4.49 -18.70
N MET A 41 8.40 4.57 -18.89
CA MET A 41 9.36 4.00 -17.94
C MET A 41 9.36 4.74 -16.59
N ILE A 42 9.22 6.07 -16.59
CA ILE A 42 9.13 6.85 -15.35
C ILE A 42 7.89 6.46 -14.56
N ASP A 43 6.74 6.32 -15.24
CA ASP A 43 5.49 5.92 -14.60
C ASP A 43 5.58 4.52 -14.01
N ALA A 44 6.08 3.54 -14.77
CA ALA A 44 6.28 2.17 -14.29
C ALA A 44 7.24 2.11 -13.08
N ASN A 45 8.36 2.84 -13.14
CA ASN A 45 9.32 2.90 -12.04
C ASN A 45 8.77 3.62 -10.79
N SER A 46 7.90 4.60 -10.97
CA SER A 46 7.22 5.27 -9.86
C SER A 46 6.25 4.34 -9.15
N GLN A 47 5.49 3.54 -9.91
CA GLN A 47 4.56 2.56 -9.37
C GLN A 47 5.31 1.45 -8.61
N LEU A 48 6.37 0.89 -9.19
CA LEU A 48 7.15 -0.16 -8.53
C LEU A 48 7.79 0.31 -7.22
N ARG A 49 8.28 1.56 -7.19
CA ARG A 49 8.80 2.19 -5.97
C ARG A 49 7.70 2.36 -4.93
N TRP A 50 6.55 2.89 -5.32
CA TRP A 50 5.40 3.03 -4.42
C TRP A 50 4.96 1.68 -3.84
N ILE A 51 4.84 0.63 -4.67
CA ILE A 51 4.47 -0.72 -4.22
C ILE A 51 5.50 -1.25 -3.23
N SER A 52 6.80 -1.06 -3.49
CA SER A 52 7.86 -1.50 -2.59
C SER A 52 7.76 -0.83 -1.22
N THR A 53 7.77 0.51 -1.20
CA THR A 53 7.71 1.28 0.06
C THR A 53 6.42 1.02 0.83
N THR A 54 5.30 0.86 0.12
CA THR A 54 4.01 0.53 0.75
C THR A 54 4.03 -0.87 1.35
N ALA A 55 4.59 -1.86 0.65
CA ALA A 55 4.75 -3.21 1.18
C ALA A 55 5.67 -3.23 2.42
N ASP A 56 6.76 -2.47 2.41
CA ASP A 56 7.63 -2.33 3.58
C ASP A 56 6.87 -1.77 4.79
N SER A 57 6.12 -0.67 4.59
CA SER A 57 5.32 -0.06 5.66
C SER A 57 4.23 -1.00 6.20
N ILE A 58 3.52 -1.71 5.32
CA ILE A 58 2.49 -2.68 5.73
C ILE A 58 3.12 -3.83 6.53
N TYR A 59 4.27 -4.34 6.08
CA TYR A 59 5.00 -5.39 6.78
C TYR A 59 5.42 -4.95 8.18
N GLU A 60 6.01 -3.75 8.31
CA GLU A 60 6.38 -3.18 9.61
C GLU A 60 5.17 -3.01 10.54
N GLN A 61 4.06 -2.47 10.02
CA GLN A 61 2.82 -2.35 10.78
C GLN A 61 2.26 -3.72 11.23
N ALA A 62 2.32 -4.73 10.37
CA ALA A 62 1.89 -6.09 10.70
C ALA A 62 2.72 -6.69 11.85
N GLN A 63 4.05 -6.57 11.77
CA GLN A 63 4.96 -7.07 12.81
C GLN A 63 4.78 -6.32 14.14
N LEU A 64 4.64 -4.99 14.08
CA LEU A 64 4.36 -4.16 15.24
C LEU A 64 3.05 -4.58 15.91
N THR A 65 2.00 -4.77 15.13
CA THR A 65 0.70 -5.18 15.65
C THR A 65 0.76 -6.56 16.29
N ARG A 66 1.41 -7.53 15.62
CA ARG A 66 1.64 -8.88 16.17
C ARG A 66 2.32 -8.79 17.54
N LYS A 67 3.40 -8.02 17.64
CA LYS A 67 4.14 -7.81 18.89
C LYS A 67 3.24 -7.26 20.00
N VAL A 68 2.48 -6.20 19.70
CA VAL A 68 1.62 -5.51 20.67
C VAL A 68 0.48 -6.41 21.15
N VAL A 69 -0.15 -7.18 20.26
CA VAL A 69 -1.20 -8.13 20.64
C VAL A 69 -0.63 -9.25 21.50
N ILE A 70 0.55 -9.77 21.16
CA ILE A 70 1.25 -10.79 21.97
C ILE A 70 1.58 -10.22 23.36
N ASP A 71 2.12 -9.01 23.43
CA ASP A 71 2.48 -8.33 24.67
C ASP A 71 1.27 -8.10 25.57
N CYS A 72 0.14 -7.70 24.97
CA CYS A 72 -1.11 -7.56 25.68
C CYS A 72 -1.53 -8.84 26.42
N GLY A 73 -1.50 -9.97 25.72
CA GLY A 73 -1.89 -11.26 26.30
C GLY A 73 -0.88 -11.84 27.29
N THR A 74 0.38 -11.38 27.25
CA THR A 74 1.38 -11.73 28.27
C THR A 74 1.29 -10.87 29.51
N THR A 75 0.98 -9.58 29.36
CA THR A 75 1.03 -8.60 30.44
C THR A 75 -0.31 -8.51 31.19
N TYR A 76 -1.44 -8.70 30.49
CA TYR A 76 -2.78 -8.55 31.07
C TYR A 76 -3.65 -9.80 30.78
N PRO A 77 -3.64 -10.82 31.65
CA PRO A 77 -4.32 -12.09 31.41
C PRO A 77 -5.85 -12.05 31.58
N ALA A 78 -6.46 -10.86 31.68
CA ALA A 78 -7.90 -10.71 31.88
C ALA A 78 -8.73 -10.79 30.57
N GLY A 79 -8.09 -11.13 29.45
CA GLY A 79 -8.76 -11.26 28.15
C GLY A 79 -9.66 -12.48 27.99
N VAL A 80 -10.07 -12.75 26.75
CA VAL A 80 -10.84 -13.93 26.34
C VAL A 80 -10.34 -14.44 24.97
N ASN A 81 -10.26 -15.75 24.78
CA ASN A 81 -9.79 -16.35 23.51
C ASN A 81 -10.94 -16.73 22.56
N GLY A 82 -12.15 -16.23 22.83
CA GLY A 82 -13.34 -16.58 22.03
C GLY A 82 -13.74 -18.05 22.08
N ASP A 83 -13.11 -18.86 22.95
CA ASP A 83 -13.40 -20.27 23.18
C ASP A 83 -13.76 -20.51 24.66
N ALA A 84 -14.97 -21.03 24.88
CA ALA A 84 -15.49 -21.40 26.20
C ALA A 84 -14.76 -22.61 26.82
N GLN A 85 -14.07 -23.40 26.01
CA GLN A 85 -13.28 -24.56 26.45
C GLN A 85 -11.81 -24.21 26.75
N SER A 86 -11.40 -22.95 26.55
CA SER A 86 -10.02 -22.54 26.81
C SER A 86 -9.64 -22.73 28.28
N LEU A 87 -8.56 -23.46 28.52
CA LEU A 87 -8.03 -23.69 29.87
C LEU A 87 -7.65 -22.37 30.54
N SER A 88 -7.90 -22.29 31.85
CA SER A 88 -7.72 -21.06 32.64
C SER A 88 -6.30 -20.49 32.63
N TYR A 89 -5.30 -21.32 32.32
CA TYR A 89 -3.89 -20.95 32.28
C TYR A 89 -3.39 -20.49 30.89
N TYR A 90 -4.23 -20.55 29.84
CA TYR A 90 -3.84 -19.99 28.54
C TYR A 90 -3.75 -18.47 28.60
N LYS A 91 -2.79 -17.90 27.86
CA LYS A 91 -2.72 -16.46 27.63
C LYS A 91 -4.02 -16.00 27.00
N LYS A 92 -4.58 -14.92 27.51
CA LYS A 92 -5.87 -14.41 27.05
C LYS A 92 -5.69 -13.09 26.32
N TYR A 93 -6.39 -12.94 25.21
CA TYR A 93 -6.24 -11.78 24.32
C TYR A 93 -7.51 -10.92 24.28
N PRO A 94 -7.48 -9.73 23.66
CA PRO A 94 -8.70 -8.96 23.43
C PRO A 94 -9.75 -9.78 22.67
N GLY A 95 -10.98 -9.82 23.15
CA GLY A 95 -12.03 -10.64 22.53
C GLY A 95 -12.69 -10.01 21.31
N GLY A 96 -13.21 -10.85 20.42
CA GLY A 96 -14.16 -10.45 19.38
C GLY A 96 -13.53 -9.89 18.09
N ASN A 97 -14.37 -9.19 17.32
CA ASN A 97 -14.02 -8.63 16.02
C ASN A 97 -14.14 -7.11 16.07
N ALA A 98 -13.06 -6.41 15.74
CA ALA A 98 -13.03 -4.95 15.82
C ALA A 98 -12.01 -4.35 14.84
N SER A 99 -12.10 -3.03 14.63
CA SER A 99 -11.00 -2.27 14.04
C SER A 99 -9.80 -2.33 14.97
N LEU A 100 -8.62 -2.54 14.40
CA LEU A 100 -7.38 -2.67 15.16
C LEU A 100 -7.11 -1.44 16.05
N SER A 101 -7.48 -0.25 15.58
CA SER A 101 -7.36 1.01 16.34
C SER A 101 -8.26 1.09 17.58
N SER A 102 -9.33 0.30 17.63
CA SER A 102 -10.33 0.32 18.71
C SER A 102 -10.11 -0.78 19.76
N ILE A 103 -9.15 -1.67 19.54
CA ILE A 103 -8.92 -2.80 20.45
C ILE A 103 -8.34 -2.32 21.76
N GLN A 104 -8.84 -2.93 22.82
CA GLN A 104 -8.39 -2.69 24.18
C GLN A 104 -7.81 -3.96 24.81
N CYS A 105 -6.70 -3.83 25.53
CA CYS A 105 -6.19 -4.85 26.43
C CYS A 105 -7.11 -5.01 27.64
N PRO A 106 -7.77 -6.18 27.79
CA PRO A 106 -8.59 -6.43 28.95
C PRO A 106 -7.70 -6.53 30.20
N GLY A 107 -8.09 -5.85 31.29
CA GLY A 107 -7.31 -5.83 32.54
C GLY A 107 -6.16 -4.83 32.57
N ALA A 108 -5.92 -4.08 31.49
CA ALA A 108 -5.00 -2.96 31.54
C ALA A 108 -5.59 -1.80 32.38
N PRO A 109 -4.76 -1.07 33.15
CA PRO A 109 -5.16 0.13 33.89
C PRO A 109 -5.85 1.16 33.00
N ALA A 110 -6.69 2.02 33.59
CA ALA A 110 -7.30 3.13 32.88
C ALA A 110 -6.23 4.00 32.19
N GLY A 111 -6.46 4.34 30.91
CA GLY A 111 -5.47 5.04 30.06
C GLY A 111 -4.43 4.15 29.39
N GLN A 112 -4.32 2.88 29.78
CA GLN A 112 -3.42 1.90 29.17
C GLN A 112 -4.13 0.83 28.32
N GLN A 113 -5.45 0.95 28.16
CA GLN A 113 -6.24 -0.07 27.49
C GLN A 113 -6.00 -0.12 25.98
N SER A 114 -5.83 1.02 25.30
CA SER A 114 -5.66 1.00 23.85
C SER A 114 -4.28 0.49 23.46
N LEU A 115 -4.27 -0.50 22.56
CA LEU A 115 -3.04 -1.15 22.07
C LEU A 115 -2.16 -0.22 21.24
N LEU A 116 -2.78 0.70 20.49
CA LEU A 116 -2.13 1.42 19.39
C LEU A 116 -2.38 2.93 19.46
N SER A 117 -2.73 3.44 20.64
CA SER A 117 -2.97 4.86 20.89
C SER A 117 -1.70 5.70 21.07
N GLY A 118 -0.51 5.12 20.94
CA GLY A 118 0.76 5.82 21.21
C GLY A 118 1.33 5.64 22.62
N ARG A 119 0.71 4.76 23.44
CA ARG A 119 1.05 4.54 24.85
C ARG A 119 2.55 4.30 25.10
N ASP A 120 3.23 3.67 24.16
CA ASP A 120 4.66 3.33 24.25
C ASP A 120 5.46 3.90 23.06
N GLY A 121 5.01 5.05 22.51
CA GLY A 121 5.50 5.58 21.22
C GLY A 121 5.07 4.72 20.02
N VAL A 122 4.23 3.72 20.26
CA VAL A 122 3.72 2.79 19.26
C VAL A 122 2.43 3.32 18.67
N PHE A 123 2.52 3.78 17.43
CA PHE A 123 1.40 4.26 16.65
C PHE A 123 1.22 3.38 15.43
N LEU A 124 -0.03 3.12 15.07
CA LEU A 124 -0.31 2.54 13.77
C LEU A 124 -0.11 3.64 12.71
N GLY A 125 0.79 3.41 11.76
CA GLY A 125 1.00 4.31 10.63
C GLY A 125 -0.29 4.53 9.86
N LYS A 126 -0.47 5.74 9.31
CA LYS A 126 -1.60 6.01 8.43
C LYS A 126 -1.46 5.16 7.16
N LEU A 127 -2.47 4.34 6.88
CA LEU A 127 -2.55 3.57 5.64
C LEU A 127 -2.84 4.48 4.43
N SER A 128 -2.33 4.08 3.26
CA SER A 128 -2.73 4.69 1.98
C SER A 128 -4.26 4.54 1.80
N PRO A 129 -4.94 5.48 1.10
CA PRO A 129 -6.35 5.31 0.70
C PRO A 129 -6.62 4.05 -0.16
N ASP A 130 -5.57 3.39 -0.65
CA ASP A 130 -5.63 2.09 -1.34
C ASP A 130 -5.94 0.90 -0.42
N PHE A 131 -6.15 1.14 0.88
CA PHE A 131 -6.43 0.09 1.85
C PHE A 131 -7.55 0.49 2.81
N THR A 132 -8.29 -0.51 3.30
CA THR A 132 -9.22 -0.34 4.42
C THR A 132 -8.45 -0.21 5.73
N ALA A 133 -9.14 0.17 6.81
CA ALA A 133 -8.58 0.02 8.14
C ALA A 133 -8.23 -1.45 8.43
N TRP A 134 -7.20 -1.64 9.26
CA TRP A 134 -6.85 -2.94 9.80
C TRP A 134 -7.98 -3.50 10.65
N SER A 135 -8.34 -4.76 10.43
CA SER A 135 -9.32 -5.48 11.23
C SER A 135 -8.66 -6.58 12.03
N TYR A 136 -9.23 -6.85 13.20
CA TYR A 136 -8.81 -7.90 14.11
C TYR A 136 -9.97 -8.85 14.37
N SER A 137 -9.63 -10.12 14.51
CA SER A 137 -10.56 -11.18 14.91
C SER A 137 -9.86 -12.11 15.88
N ASN A 138 -10.50 -12.34 17.02
CA ASN A 138 -10.13 -13.39 17.97
C ASN A 138 -11.33 -14.28 18.22
N ASN A 139 -11.24 -15.51 17.71
CA ASN A 139 -12.28 -16.52 17.79
C ASN A 139 -11.64 -17.90 18.03
N SER A 140 -12.45 -18.95 18.04
CA SER A 140 -11.98 -20.33 18.29
C SER A 140 -10.99 -20.86 17.24
N ALA A 141 -10.86 -20.23 16.07
CA ALA A 141 -9.85 -20.58 15.07
C ALA A 141 -8.51 -19.84 15.29
N GLY A 142 -8.41 -19.02 16.33
CA GLY A 142 -7.22 -18.26 16.69
C GLY A 142 -7.35 -16.76 16.44
N ILE A 143 -6.20 -16.09 16.50
CA ILE A 143 -6.10 -14.63 16.40
C ILE A 143 -5.58 -14.27 15.04
N THR A 144 -6.37 -13.48 14.31
CA THR A 144 -6.04 -12.99 12.99
C THR A 144 -6.16 -11.49 12.91
N ILE A 145 -5.29 -10.92 12.07
CA ILE A 145 -5.35 -9.53 11.66
C ILE A 145 -5.50 -9.54 10.16
N SER A 146 -6.35 -8.68 9.59
CA SER A 146 -6.48 -8.58 8.15
C SER A 146 -6.49 -7.15 7.65
N LEU A 147 -6.05 -7.02 6.41
CA LEU A 147 -6.01 -5.78 5.65
C LEU A 147 -6.57 -6.04 4.26
N ARG A 148 -7.44 -5.15 3.76
CA ARG A 148 -8.03 -5.25 2.44
C ARG A 148 -7.56 -4.10 1.56
N ALA A 149 -7.16 -4.41 0.34
CA ALA A 149 -6.85 -3.44 -0.69
C ALA A 149 -8.14 -2.96 -1.39
N THR A 150 -8.20 -1.68 -1.72
CA THR A 150 -9.31 -1.05 -2.48
C THR A 150 -8.92 -0.76 -3.93
N SER A 151 -7.65 -0.99 -4.30
CA SER A 151 -7.13 -0.77 -5.65
C SER A 151 -6.21 -1.90 -6.10
N SER A 152 -6.04 -2.07 -7.42
CA SER A 152 -5.19 -3.10 -8.02
C SER A 152 -3.71 -2.97 -7.59
N ARG A 153 -3.18 -1.75 -7.51
CA ARG A 153 -1.83 -1.50 -6.97
C ARG A 153 -1.71 -1.90 -5.50
N GLY A 154 -2.79 -1.74 -4.72
CA GLY A 154 -2.86 -2.20 -3.33
C GLY A 154 -2.80 -3.72 -3.23
N VAL A 155 -3.50 -4.44 -4.10
CA VAL A 155 -3.44 -5.91 -4.18
C VAL A 155 -2.01 -6.38 -4.45
N GLU A 156 -1.30 -5.74 -5.38
CA GLU A 156 0.10 -6.08 -5.67
C GLU A 156 1.03 -5.82 -4.47
N ALA A 157 0.78 -4.74 -3.71
CA ALA A 157 1.50 -4.48 -2.46
C ALA A 157 1.22 -5.58 -1.41
N LEU A 158 -0.04 -5.98 -1.22
CA LEU A 158 -0.40 -7.08 -0.32
C LEU A 158 0.25 -8.40 -0.76
N ALA A 159 0.32 -8.66 -2.06
CA ALA A 159 0.97 -9.84 -2.59
C ALA A 159 2.47 -9.87 -2.26
N ARG A 160 3.16 -8.72 -2.32
CA ARG A 160 4.57 -8.62 -1.86
C ARG A 160 4.71 -8.87 -0.35
N VAL A 161 3.81 -8.31 0.46
CA VAL A 161 3.82 -8.52 1.91
C VAL A 161 3.60 -10.00 2.26
N SER A 162 2.61 -10.64 1.64
CA SER A 162 2.31 -12.06 1.84
C SER A 162 3.51 -12.94 1.51
N ARG A 163 4.19 -12.67 0.38
CA ARG A 163 5.43 -13.39 0.01
C ARG A 163 6.55 -13.21 1.04
N ARG A 164 6.67 -12.02 1.65
CA ARG A 164 7.70 -11.73 2.65
C ARG A 164 7.44 -12.42 3.99
N ILE A 165 6.18 -12.55 4.40
CA ILE A 165 5.81 -13.23 5.64
C ILE A 165 5.82 -14.75 5.47
N GLY A 166 5.42 -15.22 4.30
CA GLY A 166 5.31 -16.65 4.00
C GLY A 166 3.89 -17.17 4.16
N SER A 167 3.63 -18.31 3.52
CA SER A 167 2.31 -18.94 3.40
C SER A 167 1.81 -19.61 4.68
N THR A 168 2.70 -19.86 5.64
CA THR A 168 2.33 -20.48 6.93
C THR A 168 1.72 -19.48 7.90
N GLU A 169 2.14 -18.21 7.82
CA GLU A 169 1.71 -17.14 8.74
C GLU A 169 0.79 -16.12 8.08
N SER A 170 0.61 -16.18 6.75
CA SER A 170 -0.26 -15.30 6.01
C SER A 170 -1.06 -16.02 4.93
N ILE A 171 -2.29 -15.55 4.71
CA ILE A 171 -3.20 -16.01 3.68
C ILE A 171 -3.61 -14.79 2.86
N LEU A 172 -3.30 -14.80 1.56
CA LEU A 172 -3.78 -13.81 0.61
C LEU A 172 -4.95 -14.40 -0.18
N SER A 173 -6.12 -13.78 -0.10
CA SER A 173 -7.32 -14.17 -0.82
C SER A 173 -7.88 -12.97 -1.58
N GLY A 174 -7.56 -12.89 -2.87
CA GLY A 174 -7.97 -11.78 -3.73
C GLY A 174 -7.36 -10.45 -3.25
N ASP A 175 -8.23 -9.57 -2.76
CA ASP A 175 -7.88 -8.24 -2.27
C ASP A 175 -7.58 -8.20 -0.76
N GLN A 176 -7.70 -9.32 -0.05
CA GLN A 176 -7.53 -9.37 1.39
C GLN A 176 -6.30 -10.21 1.79
N LEU A 177 -5.47 -9.62 2.64
CA LEU A 177 -4.36 -10.28 3.31
C LEU A 177 -4.73 -10.50 4.78
N THR A 178 -4.62 -11.74 5.23
CA THR A 178 -4.86 -12.14 6.62
C THR A 178 -3.58 -12.71 7.21
N PHE A 179 -3.20 -12.25 8.39
CA PHE A 179 -2.03 -12.68 9.16
C PHE A 179 -2.48 -13.44 10.39
N ILE A 180 -1.79 -14.53 10.70
CA ILE A 180 -2.03 -15.32 11.90
C ILE A 180 -1.09 -14.80 13.00
N VAL A 181 -1.68 -14.30 14.08
CA VAL A 181 -0.93 -13.74 15.23
C VAL A 181 -0.60 -14.84 16.22
N ALA A 182 -1.62 -15.64 16.56
CA ALA A 182 -1.54 -16.79 17.43
C ALA A 182 -2.51 -17.85 16.91
N ALA A 183 -2.03 -19.09 16.81
CA ALA A 183 -2.86 -20.25 16.58
C ALA A 183 -3.73 -20.53 17.82
N PRO A 184 -4.87 -21.21 17.66
CA PRO A 184 -5.73 -21.62 18.78
C PRO A 184 -4.99 -22.54 19.77
#